data_AF-A0A832LWU7-F1
#
_entry.id   AF-A0A832LWU7-F1
#
_cell.length_a   1.000
_cell.length_b   1.000
_cell.length_c   1.000
_cell.angle_alpha   90.00
_cell.angle_beta   90.00
_cell.angle_gamma   90.00
#
_symmetry.space_group_name_H-M   'P 1'
#
loop_
_entity.id
_entity.type
_entity.pdbx_description
1 polymer ?
#
loop_
_entity_poly.entity_id
_entity_poly.type
_entity_poly.pdbx_seq_one_letter_code
_entity_poly.pdbx_strand_id
1 'polypeptide(L)' 'MTMDRALRLTSGVALLIVFIFGIWGSNVHWFWKAFILFMSLNQMQSAFTNWCPVMTLYRKLGIKECCK' A
#
# COMPACT_ATOMS: atom_id res chain seq x y z
N MET A 1 -8.70 -14.24 7.38
CA MET A 1 -7.86 -13.50 6.40
C MET A 1 -7.92 -14.24 5.07
N THR A 2 -8.12 -13.54 3.95
CA THR A 2 -7.99 -14.12 2.60
C THR A 2 -6.57 -13.89 2.08
N MET A 3 -6.14 -14.65 1.05
CA MET A 3 -4.83 -14.48 0.41
C MET A 3 -4.56 -13.00 0.02
N ASP A 4 -5.56 -12.30 -0.52
CA ASP A 4 -5.45 -10.88 -0.89
C ASP A 4 -5.11 -9.96 0.29
N ARG A 5 -5.71 -10.22 1.46
CA ARG A 5 -5.44 -9.41 2.66
C ARG A 5 -4.03 -9.65 3.17
N ALA A 6 -3.58 -10.90 3.18
CA ALA A 6 -2.21 -11.25 3.57
C ALA A 6 -1.20 -10.60 2.62
N LEU A 7 -1.41 -10.70 1.30
CA LEU A 7 -0.54 -10.08 0.29
C LEU A 7 -0.45 -8.55 0.45
N ARG A 8 -1.59 -7.88 0.70
CA ARG A 8 -1.63 -6.42 0.96
C ARG A 8 -0.88 -6.04 2.24
N LEU A 9 -0.99 -6.86 3.29
CA LEU A 9 -0.27 -6.63 4.53
C LEU A 9 1.24 -6.79 4.32
N THR A 10 1.67 -7.88 3.71
CA THR A 10 3.08 -8.20 3.47
C THR A 10 3.74 -7.13 2.58
N SER A 11 3.06 -6.69 1.52
CA SER A 11 3.57 -5.61 0.67
C SER A 11 3.65 -4.27 1.40
N GLY A 12 2.65 -3.91 2.21
CA GLY A 12 2.68 -2.68 3.01
C GLY A 12 3.82 -2.66 4.03
N VAL A 13 4.03 -3.78 4.73
CA VAL A 13 5.13 -3.94 5.71
C VAL A 13 6.49 -3.88 5.01
N ALA A 14 6.66 -4.59 3.89
CA ALA A 14 7.90 -4.55 3.13
C ALA A 14 8.25 -3.14 2.64
N LEU A 15 7.26 -2.39 2.14
CA LEU A 15 7.47 -1.01 1.69
C LEU A 15 7.86 -0.08 2.85
N LEU A 16 7.25 -0.29 4.03
CA LEU A 16 7.57 0.47 5.24
C LEU A 16 9.01 0.19 5.72
N ILE A 17 9.46 -1.06 5.63
CA ILE A 17 10.86 -1.43 5.90
C ILE A 17 11.79 -0.71 4.92
N VAL A 18 11.53 -0.77 3.61
CA VAL A 18 12.34 -0.06 2.60
C VAL A 18 12.36 1.44 2.87
N PHE A 19 11.25 2.03 3.29
CA PHE A 19 11.17 3.44 3.63
C PHE A 19 12.06 3.79 4.83
N ILE A 20 11.97 3.03 5.93
CA ILE A 20 12.77 3.27 7.14
C ILE A 20 14.27 3.10 6.86
N PHE A 21 14.66 2.00 6.23
CA PHE A 21 16.08 1.66 6.07
C PHE A 21 16.74 2.32 4.86
N GLY A 22 16.00 2.52 3.77
CA GLY A 22 16.56 3.03 2.51
C GLY A 22 16.30 4.52 2.27
N ILE A 23 15.12 5.03 2.62
CA ILE A 23 14.67 6.37 2.19
C ILE A 23 14.74 7.41 3.31
N TRP A 24 14.53 7.00 4.56
CA TRP A 24 14.47 7.91 5.71
C TRP A 24 15.71 8.83 5.79
N GLY A 25 16.91 8.24 5.67
CA GLY A 25 18.19 8.97 5.70
C GLY A 25 18.64 9.58 4.36
N SER A 26 17.92 9.35 3.27
CA SER A 26 18.32 9.82 1.93
C SER A 26 17.97 11.31 1.69
N ASN A 27 18.68 11.97 0.78
CA ASN A 27 18.39 13.34 0.30
C ASN A 27 17.20 13.38 -0.69
N VAL A 28 16.14 12.63 -0.39
CA VAL A 28 14.89 12.66 -1.15
C VAL A 28 14.00 13.77 -0.61
N HIS A 29 13.35 14.51 -1.50
CA HIS A 29 12.43 15.59 -1.12
C HIS A 29 11.34 15.08 -0.16
N TRP A 30 11.01 15.88 0.86
CA TRP A 30 10.07 15.53 1.93
C TRP A 30 8.74 14.97 1.41
N PHE A 31 8.23 15.55 0.32
CA PHE A 31 6.98 15.12 -0.32
C PHE A 31 6.99 13.62 -0.67
N TRP A 32 8.08 13.13 -1.27
CA TRP A 32 8.20 11.72 -1.66
C TRP A 32 8.32 10.80 -0.45
N LYS A 33 8.98 11.26 0.61
CA LYS A 33 9.03 10.52 1.88
C LYS A 33 7.63 10.36 2.49
N ALA A 34 6.89 11.46 2.58
CA ALA A 34 5.52 11.47 3.08
C ALA A 34 4.58 10.62 2.19
N PHE A 35 4.76 10.68 0.87
CA PHE A 35 3.97 9.89 -0.08
C PHE A 35 4.19 8.39 0.09
N ILE A 36 5.44 7.94 0.20
CA ILE A 36 5.77 6.52 0.39
C ILE A 36 5.25 6.01 1.74
N LEU A 37 5.44 6.78 2.80
CA LEU A 37 4.90 6.47 4.12
C LEU A 37 3.36 6.38 4.10
N PHE A 38 2.71 7.33 3.44
CA PHE A 38 1.26 7.32 3.26
C PHE A 38 0.81 6.06 2.51
N MET A 39 1.47 5.73 1.38
CA MET A 39 1.16 4.55 0.59
C MET A 39 1.32 3.25 1.40
N SER A 40 2.41 3.10 2.16
CA SER A 40 2.63 1.89 2.98
C SER A 40 1.55 1.73 4.06
N LEU A 41 1.18 2.83 4.73
CA LEU A 41 0.15 2.81 5.76
C LEU A 41 -1.24 2.49 5.20
N ASN A 42 -1.59 3.06 4.04
CA ASN A 42 -2.86 2.76 3.37
C ASN A 42 -2.95 1.29 2.92
N GLN A 43 -1.83 0.71 2.45
CA GLN A 43 -1.76 -0.70 2.08
C GLN A 43 -2.02 -1.61 3.30
N MET A 44 -1.39 -1.29 4.44
CA MET A 44 -1.63 -2.00 5.70
C MET A 44 -3.08 -1.83 6.17
N GLN A 45 -3.63 -0.62 6.14
CA GLN A 45 -5.02 -0.36 6.51
C GLN A 45 -6.00 -1.16 5.63
N SER A 46 -5.73 -1.29 4.33
CA SER A 46 -6.55 -2.08 3.42
C SER A 46 -6.57 -3.57 3.78
N ALA A 47 -5.47 -4.11 4.31
CA ALA A 47 -5.43 -5.50 4.74
C ALA A 47 -6.42 -5.79 5.89
N PHE A 48 -6.64 -4.82 6.78
CA PHE A 48 -7.57 -4.95 7.92
C PHE A 48 -9.00 -4.52 7.55
N THR A 49 -9.15 -3.39 6.88
CA THR A 49 -10.46 -2.76 6.62
C THR A 49 -11.09 -3.16 5.28
N ASN A 50 -10.34 -3.81 4.38
CA ASN A 50 -10.70 -4.06 2.97
C ASN A 50 -10.90 -2.81 2.12
N TRP A 51 -10.70 -1.63 2.71
CA TRP A 51 -10.88 -0.38 2.01
C TRP A 51 -9.53 0.06 1.44
N CYS A 52 -9.45 0.16 0.12
CA CYS A 52 -8.30 0.73 -0.57
C CYS A 52 -8.81 1.68 -1.64
N PRO A 53 -8.39 2.96 -1.63
CA PRO A 53 -8.82 3.93 -2.64
C PRO A 53 -8.48 3.47 -4.07
N VAL A 54 -7.36 2.77 -4.25
CA VAL A 54 -6.96 2.19 -5.53
C VAL A 54 -7.91 1.10 -6.00
N MET A 55 -8.39 0.23 -5.10
CA MET A 55 -9.38 -0.80 -5.47
C MET A 55 -10.71 -0.17 -5.88
N THR A 56 -11.16 0.89 -5.19
CA THR A 56 -12.36 1.64 -5.62
C THR A 56 -12.16 2.32 -6.96
N LEU A 57 -10.96 2.85 -7.25
CA LEU A 57 -10.63 3.42 -8.54
C LEU A 57 -10.66 2.37 -9.65
N TYR A 58 -10.03 1.21 -9.44
CA TYR A 58 -10.03 0.12 -10.42
C TYR A 58 -11.42 -0.46 -10.68
N ARG A 59 -12.28 -0.56 -9.67
CA ARG A 59 -13.69 -0.91 -9.86
C ARG A 59 -14.43 0.13 -10.71
N LYS A 60 -14.16 1.43 -10.51
CA LYS A 60 -14.73 2.50 -11.35
C LYS A 60 -14.21 2.44 -12.79
N LEU A 61 -12.99 1.98 -13.00
CA LEU A 61 -12.40 1.75 -14.32
C LEU A 61 -12.85 0.43 -14.96
N GLY A 62 -13.70 -0.36 -14.30
CA GLY A 62 -14.22 -1.62 -14.85
C GLY A 62 -13.21 -2.78 -14.84
N ILE A 63 -12.09 -2.65 -14.13
CA ILE A 63 -11.09 -3.72 -14.00
C ILE A 63 -11.66 -4.83 -13.13
N LYS A 64 -11.71 -6.05 -13.67
CA LYS A 64 -12.23 -7.23 -12.98
C LYS A 64 -11.20 -7.75 -11.97
N GLU A 65 -11.67 -8.12 -10.79
CA GLU A 65 -10.86 -8.83 -9.80
C GLU A 65 -10.68 -10.28 -10.30
N CYS A 66 -9.45 -10.77 -10.37
CA CYS A 66 -9.12 -12.09 -10.94
C CYS A 66 -9.70 -13.26 -10.12
N CYS A 67 -9.88 -13.05 -8.82
CA CYS A 67 -10.31 -14.06 -7.85
C CYS A 67 -11.59 -13.61 -7.12
N LYS A 68 -12.64 -13.30 -7.89
CA LYS A 68 -13.98 -13.06 -7.38
C LYS A 68 -15.03 -13.84 -8.14
#